data_AF-A0A6I6DYC5-F1
#
_entry.id   AF-A0A6I6DYC5-F1
#
_cell.length_a   1.000
_cell.length_b   1.000
_cell.length_c   1.000
_cell.angle_alpha   90.00
_cell.angle_beta   90.00
_cell.angle_gamma   90.00
#
_symmetry.space_group_name_H-M   'P 1'
#
loop_
_entity.id
_entity.type
_entity.pdbx_description
1 polymer ?
#
loop_
_entity_poly.entity_id
_entity_poly.type
_entity_poly.pdbx_seq_one_letter_code
_entity_poly.pdbx_strand_id
1 'polypeptide(L)'
;MLLDPVCSSSPAREPRAEVRRLDSSALISGFLPAFRHLETGETRLCQLENGRISKFHLLDSLPDDWILERDAGGRPVTLVSQVEPGFLRGIQFWTLQNLANPRLDG
;
A
#
# COMPACT_ATOMS: atom_id res chain seq x y z
N MET A 1 -31.36 37.40 52.71
CA MET A 1 -29.94 37.18 52.35
C MET A 1 -29.80 35.77 51.83
N LEU A 2 -29.23 35.71 50.64
CA LEU A 2 -28.91 34.58 49.76
C LEU A 2 -28.04 33.52 50.45
N LEU A 3 -28.29 32.22 50.23
CA LEU A 3 -27.26 31.18 50.12
C LEU A 3 -27.81 30.04 49.24
N ASP A 4 -27.35 30.04 47.98
CA ASP A 4 -27.65 29.02 46.97
C ASP A 4 -26.92 27.69 47.26
N PRO A 5 -27.48 26.52 46.89
CA PRO A 5 -26.73 25.28 46.88
C PRO A 5 -25.71 25.29 45.72
N VAL A 6 -24.43 25.16 46.06
CA VAL A 6 -23.35 24.92 45.08
C VAL A 6 -23.63 23.61 44.35
N CYS A 7 -23.97 23.74 43.07
CA CYS A 7 -24.02 22.63 42.13
C CYS A 7 -22.57 22.22 41.82
N SER A 8 -22.09 21.11 42.37
CA SER A 8 -20.83 20.50 41.92
C SER A 8 -21.04 19.89 40.54
N SER A 9 -20.82 20.68 39.50
CA SER A 9 -20.70 20.16 38.14
C SER A 9 -19.35 19.45 38.02
N SER A 10 -19.37 18.12 37.98
CA SER A 10 -18.23 17.34 37.46
C SER A 10 -17.90 17.82 36.05
N PRO A 11 -16.63 18.03 35.68
CA PRO A 11 -16.30 18.39 34.31
C PRO A 11 -16.76 17.27 33.39
N ALA A 12 -17.63 17.62 32.45
CA ALA A 12 -18.04 16.73 31.37
C ALA A 12 -16.77 16.20 30.72
N ARG A 13 -16.63 14.87 30.72
CA ARG A 13 -15.53 14.18 30.07
C ARG A 13 -15.66 14.50 28.57
N GLU A 14 -14.82 15.41 28.08
CA GLU A 14 -14.71 15.75 26.66
C GLU A 14 -14.71 14.43 25.87
N PRO A 15 -15.55 14.27 24.84
CA PRO A 15 -15.51 13.08 24.01
C PRO A 15 -14.14 13.07 23.34
N ARG A 16 -13.24 12.24 23.88
CA ARG A 16 -11.92 12.00 23.33
C ARG A 16 -12.15 11.63 21.87
N ALA A 17 -11.75 12.51 20.96
CA ALA A 17 -11.93 12.33 19.53
C ALA A 17 -11.47 10.93 19.18
N GLU A 18 -12.44 10.04 18.95
CA GLU A 18 -12.16 8.68 18.58
C GLU A 18 -11.52 8.81 17.20
N VAL A 19 -10.21 8.58 17.14
CA VAL A 19 -9.47 8.53 15.89
C VAL A 19 -10.13 7.41 15.11
N ARG A 20 -11.08 7.77 14.24
CA ARG A 20 -11.69 6.84 13.29
C ARG A 20 -10.51 6.33 12.48
N ARG A 21 -10.02 5.14 12.83
CA ARG A 21 -9.03 4.46 12.02
C ARG A 21 -9.72 4.25 10.69
N LEU A 22 -9.33 5.07 9.72
CA LEU A 22 -9.79 4.92 8.36
C LEU A 22 -9.34 3.52 7.95
N ASP A 23 -10.29 2.67 7.56
CA ASP A 23 -9.98 1.33 7.07
C ASP A 23 -9.07 1.51 5.85
N SER A 24 -7.78 1.21 6.05
CA SER A 24 -6.75 1.35 5.03
C SER A 24 -7.05 0.50 3.81
N SER A 25 -7.84 -0.58 3.97
CA SER A 25 -8.32 -1.44 2.88
C SER A 25 -9.19 -0.67 1.87
N ALA A 26 -9.98 0.29 2.34
CA ALA A 26 -10.83 1.11 1.46
C ALA A 26 -10.00 2.13 0.65
N LEU A 27 -8.92 2.65 1.22
CA LEU A 27 -8.02 3.59 0.54
C LEU A 27 -7.16 2.94 -0.54
N ILE A 28 -6.79 1.67 -0.37
CA ILE A 28 -6.02 0.90 -1.36
C ILE A 28 -6.92 0.15 -2.36
N SER A 29 -8.25 0.32 -2.28
CA SER A 29 -9.18 -0.35 -3.20
C SER A 29 -8.84 0.02 -4.65
N GLY A 30 -8.48 -0.99 -5.44
CA GLY A 30 -8.11 -0.84 -6.85
C GLY A 30 -6.62 -0.62 -7.11
N PHE A 31 -5.76 -0.56 -6.09
CA PHE A 31 -4.32 -0.65 -6.25
C PHE A 31 -3.87 -2.10 -6.15
N LEU A 32 -3.31 -2.62 -7.23
CA LEU A 32 -2.82 -4.00 -7.33
C LEU A 32 -1.29 -4.00 -7.29
N PRO A 33 -0.65 -4.74 -6.36
CA PRO A 33 0.80 -4.84 -6.31
C PRO A 33 1.40 -5.23 -7.66
N ALA A 34 2.42 -4.50 -8.09
CA ALA A 34 3.05 -4.68 -9.39
C ALA A 34 4.54 -4.33 -9.34
N PHE A 35 5.27 -4.80 -10.35
CA PHE A 35 6.63 -4.39 -10.66
C PHE A 35 6.68 -3.84 -12.07
N ARG A 36 7.56 -2.87 -12.30
CA ARG A 36 7.80 -2.30 -13.63
C ARG A 36 9.29 -2.34 -13.95
N HIS A 37 9.61 -2.82 -15.14
CA HIS A 37 10.96 -2.74 -15.67
C HIS A 37 11.18 -1.37 -16.30
N LEU A 38 12.20 -0.66 -15.86
CA LEU A 38 12.43 0.74 -16.20
C LEU A 38 12.91 0.93 -17.64
N GLU A 39 13.64 -0.03 -18.19
CA GLU A 39 14.15 0.08 -19.58
C GLU A 39 13.06 -0.22 -20.63
N THR A 40 12.23 -1.24 -20.40
CA THR A 40 11.21 -1.68 -21.36
C THR A 40 9.84 -1.03 -21.10
N GLY A 41 9.62 -0.50 -19.90
CA GLY A 41 8.32 -0.01 -19.44
C GLY A 41 7.31 -1.12 -19.13
N GLU A 42 7.70 -2.38 -19.29
CA GLU A 42 6.82 -3.51 -19.04
C GLU A 42 6.42 -3.56 -17.56
N THR A 43 5.13 -3.82 -17.32
CA THR A 43 4.57 -3.91 -15.96
C THR A 43 3.95 -5.27 -15.74
N ARG A 44 4.28 -5.90 -14.60
CA ARG A 44 3.77 -7.21 -14.20
C ARG A 44 3.09 -7.11 -12.84
N LEU A 45 1.84 -7.58 -12.78
CA LEU A 45 1.14 -7.76 -11.51
C LEU A 45 1.80 -8.86 -10.70
N CYS A 46 1.82 -8.70 -9.38
CA CYS A 46 2.25 -9.75 -8.47
C CYS A 46 1.19 -10.85 -8.45
N GLN A 47 1.58 -12.08 -8.72
CA GLN A 47 0.67 -13.22 -8.72
C GLN A 47 1.14 -14.31 -7.77
N LEU A 48 0.18 -15.05 -7.24
CA LEU A 48 0.43 -16.34 -6.62
C LEU A 48 0.79 -17.36 -7.71
N GLU A 49 1.38 -18.49 -7.30
CA GLU A 49 1.74 -19.59 -8.21
C GLU A 49 0.56 -20.10 -9.06
N ASN A 50 -0.67 -19.96 -8.59
CA ASN A 50 -1.89 -20.30 -9.32
C ASN A 50 -2.41 -19.20 -10.27
N GLY A 51 -1.64 -18.14 -10.51
CA GLY A 51 -1.97 -17.02 -11.40
C GLY A 51 -2.95 -15.99 -10.81
N ARG A 52 -3.45 -16.18 -9.59
CA ARG A 52 -4.31 -15.18 -8.94
C ARG A 52 -3.48 -13.97 -8.53
N ILE A 53 -4.04 -12.77 -8.71
CA ILE A 53 -3.40 -11.53 -8.26
C ILE A 53 -3.22 -11.56 -6.73
N SER A 54 -1.98 -11.31 -6.30
CA SER A 54 -1.60 -11.24 -4.91
C SER A 54 -1.98 -9.90 -4.29
N LYS A 55 -2.22 -9.90 -2.98
CA LYS A 55 -2.34 -8.68 -2.17
C LYS A 55 -0.99 -8.14 -1.69
N PHE A 56 0.08 -8.88 -1.95
CA PHE A 56 1.44 -8.58 -1.52
C PHE A 56 2.38 -8.55 -2.73
N HIS A 57 3.48 -7.82 -2.61
CA HIS A 57 4.59 -7.87 -3.57
C HIS A 57 5.26 -9.23 -3.49
N LEU A 58 5.03 -10.06 -4.49
CA LEU A 58 5.61 -11.39 -4.65
C LEU A 58 6.48 -11.42 -5.91
N LEU A 59 7.61 -12.11 -5.83
CA LEU A 59 8.58 -12.21 -6.92
C LEU A 59 8.34 -13.46 -7.79
N ASP A 60 7.53 -14.41 -7.30
CA ASP A 60 7.38 -15.77 -7.84
C ASP A 60 6.89 -15.81 -9.30
N SER A 61 6.09 -14.83 -9.71
CA SER A 61 5.49 -14.76 -11.04
C SER A 61 6.27 -13.86 -12.01
N LEU A 62 7.42 -13.33 -11.60
CA LEU A 62 8.20 -12.42 -12.45
C LEU A 62 9.04 -13.20 -13.47
N PRO A 63 9.28 -12.60 -14.65
CA PRO A 63 10.18 -13.16 -15.64
C PRO A 63 11.59 -13.42 -15.09
N ASP A 64 12.26 -14.47 -15.57
CA ASP A 64 13.60 -14.85 -15.09
C ASP A 64 14.66 -13.76 -15.30
N ASP A 65 14.56 -13.00 -16.39
CA ASP A 65 15.44 -11.88 -16.73
C ASP A 65 15.30 -10.69 -15.76
N TRP A 66 14.23 -10.64 -14.96
CA TRP A 66 14.05 -9.64 -13.91
C TRP A 66 14.68 -10.07 -12.57
N ILE A 67 15.01 -11.36 -12.43
CA ILE A 67 15.55 -11.94 -11.19
C ILE A 67 17.07 -11.92 -11.25
N LEU A 68 17.69 -11.28 -10.26
CA LEU A 68 19.14 -11.25 -10.12
C LEU A 68 19.66 -12.49 -9.37
N GLU A 69 18.96 -12.89 -8.30
CA GLU A 69 19.37 -14.01 -7.44
C GLU A 69 18.18 -14.86 -7.01
N ARG A 70 18.45 -16.15 -6.86
CA ARG A 70 17.54 -17.16 -6.33
C ARG A 70 18.17 -17.85 -5.12
N ASP A 71 17.36 -18.26 -4.17
CA ASP A 71 17.81 -19.07 -3.03
C ASP A 71 18.16 -20.51 -3.45
N ALA A 72 18.62 -21.33 -2.51
CA ALA A 72 18.96 -22.73 -2.75
C ALA A 72 17.78 -23.59 -3.21
N GLY A 73 16.54 -23.15 -2.97
CA GLY A 73 15.30 -23.79 -3.44
C GLY A 73 14.82 -23.25 -4.79
N GLY A 74 15.56 -22.34 -5.42
CA GLY A 74 15.19 -21.71 -6.69
C GLY A 74 14.19 -20.57 -6.55
N ARG A 75 13.83 -20.15 -5.34
CA ARG A 75 12.89 -19.04 -5.16
C ARG A 75 13.58 -17.70 -5.41
N PRO A 76 12.93 -16.77 -6.13
CA PRO A 76 13.51 -15.46 -6.37
C PRO A 76 13.61 -14.67 -5.07
N VAL A 77 14.78 -14.10 -4.81
CA VAL A 77 15.05 -13.31 -3.59
C VAL A 77 15.55 -11.89 -3.88
N THR A 78 16.12 -11.68 -5.07
CA THR A 78 16.68 -10.38 -5.47
C THR A 78 16.29 -10.07 -6.91
N LEU A 79 15.94 -8.81 -7.17
CA LEU A 79 15.64 -8.29 -8.51
C LEU A 79 16.82 -7.54 -9.11
N VAL A 80 16.86 -7.44 -10.43
CA VAL A 80 17.78 -6.53 -11.12
C VAL A 80 17.42 -5.07 -10.78
N SER A 81 18.39 -4.16 -10.82
CA SER A 81 18.21 -2.76 -10.42
C SER A 81 17.24 -1.98 -11.32
N GLN A 82 16.97 -2.50 -12.51
CA GLN A 82 16.02 -1.95 -13.47
C GLN A 82 14.56 -2.22 -13.09
N VAL A 83 14.28 -3.00 -12.04
CA VAL A 83 12.90 -3.33 -11.65
C VAL A 83 12.49 -2.52 -10.42
N GLU A 84 11.40 -1.77 -10.56
CA GLU A 84 10.86 -0.91 -9.51
C GLU A 84 9.55 -1.49 -8.95
N PRO A 85 9.36 -1.56 -7.62
CA PRO A 85 8.10 -1.95 -7.00
C PRO A 85 7.07 -0.81 -7.01
N GLY A 86 5.81 -1.16 -7.21
CA GLY A 86 4.72 -0.19 -7.16
C GLY A 86 3.35 -0.86 -7.21
N PHE A 87 2.38 -0.12 -7.74
CA PHE A 87 0.99 -0.55 -7.82
C PHE A 87 0.39 -0.16 -9.15
N LEU A 88 -0.38 -1.06 -9.75
CA LEU A 88 -1.28 -0.71 -10.85
C LEU A 88 -2.62 -0.22 -10.31
N ARG A 89 -3.10 0.89 -10.87
CA ARG A 89 -4.49 1.34 -10.73
C ARG A 89 -5.02 1.62 -12.13
N GLY A 90 -5.91 0.74 -12.60
CA GLY A 90 -6.27 0.71 -14.02
C GLY A 90 -5.02 0.41 -14.86
N ILE A 91 -4.68 1.33 -15.77
CA ILE A 91 -3.50 1.22 -16.64
C ILE A 91 -2.29 2.02 -16.14
N GLN A 92 -2.43 2.76 -15.03
CA GLN A 92 -1.39 3.63 -14.51
C GLN A 92 -0.59 2.90 -13.44
N PHE A 93 0.73 3.00 -13.51
CA PHE A 93 1.62 2.49 -12.48
C PHE A 93 2.01 3.61 -11.52
N TRP A 94 1.89 3.31 -10.23
CA TRP A 94 2.13 4.21 -9.11
C TRP A 94 3.23 3.66 -8.22
N THR A 95 4.30 4.42 -8.05
CA THR A 95 5.31 4.11 -7.03
C THR A 95 4.78 4.50 -5.64
N LEU A 96 5.43 4.00 -4.58
CA LEU A 96 5.16 4.48 -3.23
C LEU A 96 5.35 6.01 -3.10
N GLN A 97 6.32 6.58 -3.82
CA GLN A 97 6.54 8.02 -3.85
C GLN A 97 5.37 8.77 -4.51
N ASN A 98 4.77 8.22 -5.58
CA ASN A 98 3.56 8.80 -6.18
C ASN A 98 2.38 8.76 -5.22
N LEU A 99 2.23 7.67 -4.45
CA LEU A 99 1.16 7.55 -3.46
C LEU A 99 1.34 8.49 -2.26
N ALA A 100 2.59 8.75 -1.86
CA ALA A 100 2.89 9.73 -0.81
C ALA A 100 2.65 11.18 -1.26
N ASN A 101 2.83 11.47 -2.55
CA ASN A 101 2.64 12.79 -3.15
C ASN A 101 1.75 12.70 -4.40
N PRO A 102 0.45 12.41 -4.23
CA PRO A 102 -0.45 12.24 -5.36
C PRO A 102 -0.57 13.57 -6.10
N ARG A 103 -0.31 13.56 -7.41
CA ARG A 103 -0.65 14.68 -8.28
C ARG A 103 -2.17 14.70 -8.43
N LEU A 104 -2.81 15.75 -7.94
CA LEU A 104 -4.27 15.92 -7.94
C LEU A 104 -4.79 16.62 -9.20
N ASP A 105 -3.88 17.05 -10.07
CA ASP A 105 -4.07 17.90 -11.24
C ASP A 105 -3.98 17.13 -12.56
N GLY A 106 -4.55 15.92 -12.60
CA GLY A 106 -4.60 15.07 -13.80
C GLY A 106 -5.01 15.77 -15.08
#